data_AF-A0A1I7XIV9-F1
#
_entry.id   AF-A0A1I7XIV9-F1
#
_cell.length_a   1.000
_cell.length_b   1.000
_cell.length_c   1.000
_cell.angle_alpha   90.00
_cell.angle_beta   90.00
_cell.angle_gamma   90.00
#
_symmetry.space_group_name_H-M   'P 1'
#
loop_
_entity.id
_entity.type
_entity.pdbx_description
1 polymer ?
#
loop_
_entity_poly.entity_id
_entity_poly.type
_entity_poly.pdbx_seq_one_letter_code
_entity_poly.pdbx_strand_id
1 'polypeptide(L)'
;MDRLASNSHFKLEIVKCIDRLRTVLNDTVDIHGKGNFPTISVRLIDIISCVREKLRIANMPPKCVKLNGGAASFIASADDFVYADLDLIFPMEVEGSDSFDKVR
;
A
#
# COMPACT_ATOMS: atom_id res chain seq x y z
N MET A 1 16.38 31.58 -16.79
CA MET A 1 15.23 31.00 -17.53
C MET A 1 14.77 29.68 -16.87
N ASP A 2 14.96 29.52 -15.56
CA ASP A 2 15.10 28.17 -14.96
C ASP A 2 13.91 27.69 -14.12
N ARG A 3 12.94 28.57 -13.87
CA ARG A 3 11.80 28.27 -12.99
C ARG A 3 10.70 27.45 -13.68
N LEU A 4 10.51 27.65 -14.99
CA LEU A 4 9.51 26.93 -15.78
C LEU A 4 9.95 25.48 -16.10
N ALA A 5 11.23 25.27 -16.38
CA ALA A 5 11.81 23.94 -16.58
C ALA A 5 11.80 23.10 -15.29
N SER A 6 12.16 23.71 -14.16
CA SER A 6 12.12 23.06 -12.83
C SER A 6 10.71 22.60 -12.45
N ASN A 7 9.69 23.43 -12.68
CA ASN A 7 8.30 23.06 -12.43
C ASN A 7 7.80 21.93 -13.35
N SER A 8 8.25 21.90 -14.60
CA SER A 8 7.85 20.88 -15.57
C SER A 8 8.46 19.52 -15.24
N HIS A 9 9.73 19.51 -14.85
CA HIS A 9 10.43 18.30 -14.40
C HIS A 9 9.80 17.74 -13.12
N PHE A 10 9.60 18.59 -12.10
CA PHE A 10 8.95 18.17 -10.86
C PHE A 10 7.55 17.61 -11.08
N LYS A 11 6.77 18.21 -11.99
CA LYS A 11 5.44 17.71 -12.36
C LYS A 11 5.50 16.33 -13.03
N LEU A 12 6.48 16.11 -13.91
CA LEU A 12 6.67 14.82 -14.58
C LEU A 12 7.05 13.72 -13.58
N GLU A 13 7.93 14.00 -12.63
CA GLU A 13 8.33 13.05 -11.59
C GLU A 13 7.17 12.66 -10.67
N ILE A 14 6.30 13.63 -10.32
CA ILE A 14 5.06 13.33 -9.57
C ILE A 14 4.13 12.42 -10.37
N VAL A 15 3.92 12.70 -11.66
CA VAL A 15 3.03 11.88 -12.51
C VAL A 15 3.53 10.45 -12.57
N LYS A 16 4.84 10.25 -12.80
CA LYS A 16 5.45 8.91 -12.78
C LYS A 16 5.25 8.20 -11.46
N CYS A 17 5.49 8.87 -10.33
CA CYS A 17 5.26 8.28 -9.00
C CYS A 17 3.81 7.84 -8.81
N ILE A 18 2.85 8.68 -9.22
CA ILE A 18 1.41 8.35 -9.13
C ILE A 18 1.08 7.14 -10.01
N ASP A 19 1.63 7.06 -11.22
CA ASP A 19 1.37 5.93 -12.12
C ASP A 19 2.01 4.63 -11.61
N ARG A 20 3.23 4.68 -11.06
CA ARG A 20 3.85 3.52 -10.40
C ARG A 20 3.04 3.06 -9.19
N LEU A 21 2.57 3.98 -8.35
CA LEU A 21 1.69 3.65 -7.24
C LEU A 21 0.40 2.97 -7.72
N ARG A 22 -0.21 3.49 -8.80
CA ARG A 22 -1.41 2.86 -9.39
C ARG A 22 -1.14 1.46 -9.89
N THR A 23 0.01 1.21 -10.52
CA THR A 23 0.41 -0.14 -10.93
C THR A 23 0.50 -1.06 -9.72
N VAL A 24 1.31 -0.71 -8.72
CA VAL A 24 1.48 -1.52 -7.50
C VAL A 24 0.15 -1.80 -6.79
N LEU A 25 -0.77 -0.83 -6.74
CA LEU A 25 -2.09 -1.00 -6.12
C LEU A 25 -3.03 -1.92 -6.93
N ASN A 26 -2.91 -1.94 -8.26
CA ASN A 26 -3.75 -2.77 -9.14
C ASN A 26 -3.14 -4.14 -9.45
N ASP A 27 -1.86 -4.34 -9.15
CA ASP A 27 -1.20 -5.63 -9.31
C ASP A 27 -1.86 -6.70 -8.44
N THR A 28 -1.92 -7.90 -8.99
CA THR A 28 -2.43 -9.08 -8.31
C THR A 28 -1.33 -9.65 -7.42
N VAL A 29 -1.67 -9.88 -6.15
CA VAL A 29 -0.82 -10.53 -5.16
C VAL A 29 -1.40 -11.90 -4.86
N ASP A 30 -0.53 -12.90 -4.85
CA ASP A 30 -0.87 -14.27 -4.49
C ASP A 30 -0.59 -14.52 -3.02
N ILE A 31 -1.61 -14.98 -2.29
CA ILE A 31 -1.49 -15.48 -0.92
C ILE A 31 -1.59 -16.99 -0.97
N HIS A 32 -0.45 -17.66 -0.86
CA HIS A 32 -0.39 -19.12 -0.94
C HIS A 32 -0.96 -19.78 0.32
N GLY A 33 -1.97 -20.62 0.14
CA GLY A 33 -2.53 -21.44 1.21
C GLY A 33 -1.55 -22.52 1.67
N LYS A 34 -1.44 -22.73 2.98
CA LYS A 34 -0.65 -23.82 3.56
C LYS A 34 -1.41 -25.15 3.44
N GLY A 35 -0.77 -26.20 2.93
CA GLY A 35 -1.40 -27.53 2.79
C GLY A 35 -2.36 -27.58 1.60
N ASN A 36 -3.61 -27.98 1.83
CA ASN A 36 -4.64 -28.10 0.77
C ASN A 36 -5.50 -26.84 0.60
N PHE A 37 -5.16 -25.73 1.28
CA PHE A 37 -5.86 -24.47 1.09
C PHE A 37 -5.47 -23.86 -0.27
N PRO A 38 -6.43 -23.30 -1.04
CA PRO A 38 -6.13 -22.72 -2.34
C PRO A 38 -5.27 -21.45 -2.21
N THR A 39 -4.56 -21.11 -3.28
CA THR A 39 -3.97 -19.77 -3.41
C THR A 39 -5.08 -18.75 -3.65
N ILE A 40 -5.01 -17.63 -2.94
CA ILE A 40 -5.90 -16.48 -3.15
C ILE A 40 -5.13 -15.48 -4.01
N SER A 41 -5.63 -15.22 -5.22
CA SER A 41 -5.10 -14.18 -6.11
C SER A 41 -6.02 -12.96 -6.08
N VAL A 42 -5.52 -11.84 -5.58
CA VAL A 42 -6.34 -10.64 -5.33
C VAL A 42 -5.50 -9.38 -5.57
N ARG A 43 -6.12 -8.29 -6.02
CA ARG A 43 -5.40 -7.02 -6.17
C ARG A 43 -5.02 -6.45 -4.81
N LEU A 44 -3.86 -5.80 -4.71
CA LEU A 44 -3.41 -5.17 -3.47
C LEU A 44 -4.45 -4.17 -2.92
N ILE A 45 -5.06 -3.36 -3.79
CA ILE A 45 -6.09 -2.38 -3.40
C ILE A 45 -7.34 -3.02 -2.80
N ASP A 46 -7.68 -4.25 -3.21
CA ASP A 46 -8.85 -4.96 -2.69
C ASP A 46 -8.58 -5.50 -1.29
N ILE A 47 -7.35 -5.99 -1.02
CA ILE A 47 -6.89 -6.34 0.34
C ILE A 47 -6.97 -5.11 1.25
N ILE A 48 -6.39 -3.98 0.82
CA ILE A 48 -6.39 -2.74 1.58
C ILE A 48 -7.82 -2.29 1.90
N SER A 49 -8.70 -2.29 0.90
CA SER A 49 -10.11 -1.90 1.06
C SER A 49 -10.83 -2.81 2.04
N CYS A 50 -10.61 -4.13 1.95
CA CYS A 50 -11.20 -5.11 2.85
C CYS A 50 -10.76 -4.90 4.31
N VAL A 51 -9.45 -4.79 4.55
CA VAL A 51 -8.90 -4.59 5.92
C VAL A 51 -9.42 -3.29 6.53
N ARG A 52 -9.41 -2.18 5.76
CA ARG A 52 -9.93 -0.89 6.23
C ARG A 52 -11.39 -0.99 6.66
N GLU A 53 -12.21 -1.68 5.88
CA GLU A 53 -13.63 -1.83 6.18
C GLU A 53 -13.86 -2.69 7.41
N LYS A 54 -13.12 -3.79 7.57
CA LYS A 54 -13.18 -4.64 8.77
C LYS A 54 -12.76 -3.89 10.03
N LEU A 55 -11.67 -3.13 9.97
CA LEU A 55 -11.22 -2.28 11.08
C LEU A 55 -12.25 -1.20 11.43
N ARG A 56 -12.89 -0.58 10.43
CA ARG A 56 -13.97 0.39 10.64
C ARG A 56 -15.16 -0.24 11.37
N ILE A 57 -15.59 -1.43 10.96
CA ILE A 57 -16.69 -2.17 11.61
C ILE A 57 -16.33 -2.53 13.06
N ALA A 58 -15.05 -2.80 13.34
CA ALA A 58 -14.55 -3.06 14.69
C ALA A 58 -14.41 -1.79 15.56
N ASN A 59 -14.88 -0.62 15.10
CA ASN A 59 -14.68 0.69 15.72
C ASN A 59 -13.19 1.08 15.89
N MET A 60 -12.35 0.68 14.94
CA MET A 60 -10.91 0.93 14.94
C MET A 60 -10.43 1.51 13.59
N PRO A 61 -11.05 2.59 13.08
CA PRO A 61 -10.76 3.08 11.74
C PRO A 61 -9.32 3.59 11.62
N PRO A 62 -8.53 3.16 10.62
CA PRO A 62 -7.21 3.72 10.39
C PRO A 62 -7.32 5.12 9.79
N LYS A 63 -6.41 6.03 10.20
CA LYS A 63 -6.34 7.42 9.70
C LYS A 63 -6.01 7.47 8.21
N CYS A 64 -5.14 6.57 7.76
CA CYS A 64 -4.78 6.36 6.37
C CYS A 64 -4.21 4.95 6.20
N VAL A 65 -3.71 4.63 5.01
CA VAL A 65 -2.86 3.46 4.76
C VAL A 65 -1.59 3.94 4.11
N LYS A 66 -0.45 3.47 4.60
CA LYS A 66 0.87 3.80 4.07
C LYS A 66 1.49 2.53 3.50
N LEU A 67 2.12 2.68 2.34
CA LEU A 67 3.03 1.67 1.80
C LEU A 67 4.45 2.02 2.26
N ASN A 68 5.21 1.01 2.68
CA ASN A 68 6.58 1.15 3.14
C ASN A 68 7.51 0.16 2.41
N GLY A 69 8.78 0.14 2.79
CA GLY A 69 9.75 -0.84 2.34
C GLY A 69 10.19 -0.63 0.89
N GLY A 70 10.65 -1.72 0.26
CA GLY A 70 11.19 -1.69 -1.11
C GLY A 70 10.19 -1.18 -2.14
N ALA A 71 8.90 -1.50 -1.97
CA ALA A 71 7.84 -1.04 -2.87
C ALA A 71 7.63 0.49 -2.81
N ALA A 72 7.75 1.10 -1.63
CA ALA A 72 7.68 2.55 -1.49
C ALA A 72 8.87 3.25 -2.16
N SER A 73 10.08 2.70 -1.97
CA SER A 73 11.29 3.19 -2.66
C SER A 73 11.18 3.02 -4.17
N PHE A 74 10.60 1.91 -4.64
CA PHE A 74 10.34 1.68 -6.06
C PHE A 74 9.48 2.82 -6.61
N ILE A 75 8.30 3.05 -6.02
CA ILE A 75 7.37 4.09 -6.49
C ILE A 75 8.01 5.49 -6.55
N ALA A 76 8.86 5.82 -5.58
CA ALA A 76 9.49 7.14 -5.47
C ALA A 76 10.77 7.32 -6.31
N SER A 77 11.29 6.25 -6.91
CA SER A 77 12.51 6.30 -7.71
C SER A 77 12.24 6.74 -9.15
N ALA A 78 13.27 7.19 -9.85
CA ALA A 78 13.26 7.31 -11.31
C ALA A 78 13.67 5.99 -11.99
N ASP A 79 14.36 5.11 -11.27
CA ASP A 79 14.88 3.84 -11.76
C ASP A 79 13.89 2.70 -11.51
N ASP A 80 13.96 1.68 -12.37
CA ASP A 80 13.26 0.42 -12.20
C ASP A 80 14.16 -0.58 -11.47
N PHE A 81 13.65 -1.12 -10.37
CA PHE A 81 14.30 -2.18 -9.62
C PHE A 81 13.24 -3.10 -9.01
N VAL A 82 13.67 -4.27 -8.55
CA VAL A 82 12.76 -5.26 -7.97
C VAL A 82 12.62 -5.02 -6.47
N TYR A 83 11.41 -5.14 -5.94
CA TYR A 83 11.13 -5.23 -4.52
C TYR A 83 10.57 -6.63 -4.20
N ALA A 84 10.89 -7.16 -3.02
CA ALA A 84 10.46 -8.49 -2.60
C ALA A 84 9.16 -8.46 -1.77
N ASP A 85 8.99 -7.39 -0.99
CA ASP A 85 7.96 -7.32 0.04
C ASP A 85 7.00 -6.16 -0.19
N LEU A 86 5.77 -6.33 0.29
CA LEU A 86 4.72 -5.31 0.33
C LEU A 86 4.37 -4.99 1.78
N ASP A 87 4.95 -3.92 2.31
CA ASP A 87 4.74 -3.49 3.69
C ASP A 87 3.60 -2.47 3.79
N LEU A 88 2.47 -2.88 4.37
CA LEU A 88 1.33 -2.00 4.61
C LEU A 88 1.26 -1.60 6.08
N ILE A 89 1.18 -0.30 6.33
CA ILE A 89 1.00 0.27 7.67
C ILE A 89 -0.38 0.93 7.72
N PHE A 90 -1.14 0.60 8.77
CA PHE A 90 -2.46 1.16 9.07
C PHE A 90 -2.38 1.99 10.36
N PRO A 91 -2.03 3.29 10.29
CA PRO A 91 -1.95 4.12 11.48
C PRO A 91 -3.33 4.27 12.11
N MET A 92 -3.48 3.85 13.37
CA MET A 92 -4.73 3.83 14.11
C MET A 92 -4.44 4.04 15.60
N GLU A 93 -5.45 4.53 16.32
CA GLU A 93 -5.39 4.62 17.78
C GLU A 93 -5.70 3.26 18.39
N VAL A 94 -4.91 2.87 19.39
CA VAL A 94 -4.99 1.57 20.05
C VAL A 94 -5.09 1.84 21.55
N GLU A 95 -6.32 2.00 22.03
CA GLU A 95 -6.60 2.46 23.40
C GLU A 95 -7.17 1.34 24.29
N GLY A 96 -7.75 0.29 23.71
CA GLY A 96 -8.39 -0.81 24.45
C GLY A 96 -7.48 -2.03 24.63
N SER A 97 -7.60 -2.72 25.76
CA SER A 97 -6.89 -3.99 25.99
C SER A 97 -7.28 -5.08 24.98
N ASP A 98 -8.47 -5.02 24.40
CA ASP A 98 -8.98 -5.94 23.37
C ASP A 98 -8.62 -5.53 21.93
N SER A 99 -7.92 -4.40 21.74
CA SER A 99 -7.64 -3.83 20.42
C SER A 99 -6.79 -4.75 19.56
N PHE A 100 -5.80 -5.42 20.15
CA PHE A 100 -4.96 -6.38 19.44
C PHE A 100 -5.72 -7.64 19.03
N ASP A 101 -6.72 -8.05 19.82
CA ASP A 101 -7.55 -9.21 19.51
C ASP A 101 -8.54 -8.91 18.39
N LYS A 102 -9.04 -7.67 18.30
CA LYS A 102 -9.89 -7.21 17.18
C LYS A 102 -9.14 -7.14 15.84
N VAL A 103 -7.83 -6.89 15.87
CA VAL A 103 -6.99 -6.80 14.67
C VAL A 103 -6.56 -8.18 14.16
N ARG A 104 -6.40 -9.16 15.06
CA ARG A 104 -5.97 -10.53 14.72
C ARG A 104 -7.07 -11.32 14.02
#